data_AF-A0A2A3L377-F1
#
_entry.id   AF-A0A2A3L377-F1
#
_cell.length_a   1.000
_cell.length_b   1.000
_cell.length_c   1.000
_cell.angle_alpha   90.00
_cell.angle_beta   90.00
_cell.angle_gamma   90.00
#
_symmetry.space_group_name_H-M   'P 1'
#
loop_
_entity.id
_entity.type
_entity.pdbx_description
1 polymer ?
#
loop_
_entity_poly.entity_id
_entity_poly.type
_entity_poly.pdbx_seq_one_letter_code
_entity_poly.pdbx_strand_id
1 'polypeptide(L)'
;IENGKVTGERETDDGVFNLEATLPAVVSVTEKINEPRFPSFKGIMAAKKKEVTVLTLAEIGVEPDEVGLANAGSSVLSSTPKPPKTAGEKVTDEGEGGNQIAQYLVGQKII
;
A
#
# COMPACT_ATOMS: atom_id res chain seq x y z
N ILE A 1 -1.71 -22.48 5.16
CA ILE A 1 -0.37 -23.09 4.97
C ILE A 1 -0.51 -24.55 5.29
N GLU A 2 -0.28 -25.41 4.32
CA GLU A 2 -0.36 -26.86 4.46
C GLU A 2 0.79 -27.51 3.69
N ASN A 3 1.42 -28.55 4.26
CA ASN A 3 2.46 -29.34 3.59
C ASN A 3 3.61 -28.51 2.98
N GLY A 4 4.06 -27.45 3.65
CA GLY A 4 5.14 -26.59 3.17
C GLY A 4 4.73 -25.64 2.03
N LYS A 5 3.44 -25.50 1.76
CA LYS A 5 2.88 -24.59 0.76
C LYS A 5 2.02 -23.52 1.41
N VAL A 6 2.09 -22.31 0.86
CA VAL A 6 1.19 -21.20 1.15
C VAL A 6 0.24 -21.01 -0.03
N THR A 7 -1.04 -20.84 0.27
CA THR A 7 -2.07 -20.49 -0.69
C THR A 7 -2.69 -19.16 -0.29
N GLY A 8 -3.15 -18.39 -1.26
CA GLY A 8 -3.77 -17.09 -1.02
C GLY A 8 -4.45 -16.52 -2.25
N GLU A 9 -5.19 -15.43 -2.04
CA GLU A 9 -5.91 -14.71 -3.08
C GLU A 9 -5.18 -13.39 -3.37
N ARG A 10 -5.04 -13.03 -4.65
CA ARG A 10 -4.49 -11.74 -5.10
C ARG A 10 -5.51 -11.00 -5.96
N GLU A 11 -5.88 -9.82 -5.50
CA GLU A 11 -6.68 -8.86 -6.26
C GLU A 11 -5.77 -8.01 -7.17
N THR A 12 -6.19 -7.84 -8.42
CA THR A 12 -5.56 -6.98 -9.43
C THR A 12 -6.66 -6.27 -10.23
N ASP A 13 -6.28 -5.33 -11.10
CA ASP A 13 -7.24 -4.65 -11.98
C ASP A 13 -7.99 -5.64 -12.91
N ASP A 14 -7.39 -6.79 -13.21
CA ASP A 14 -7.97 -7.86 -14.04
C ASP A 14 -8.88 -8.82 -13.24
N GLY A 15 -8.94 -8.66 -11.92
CA GLY A 15 -9.75 -9.48 -11.02
C GLY A 15 -8.94 -10.28 -9.99
N VAL A 16 -9.51 -11.41 -9.59
CA VAL A 16 -9.08 -12.20 -8.42
C VAL A 16 -8.39 -13.49 -8.85
N PHE A 17 -7.18 -13.71 -8.33
CA PHE A 17 -6.35 -14.87 -8.65
C PHE A 17 -6.06 -15.72 -7.40
N ASN A 18 -6.28 -17.03 -7.51
CA ASN A 18 -5.82 -17.99 -6.52
C ASN A 18 -4.37 -18.36 -6.80
N LEU A 19 -3.49 -18.16 -5.82
CA LEU A 19 -2.05 -18.39 -5.92
C LEU A 19 -1.60 -19.46 -4.93
N GLU A 20 -0.58 -20.23 -5.32
CA GLU A 20 0.13 -21.17 -4.47
C GLU A 20 1.63 -20.95 -4.60
N ALA A 21 2.37 -21.02 -3.48
CA ALA A 21 3.83 -20.99 -3.46
C ALA A 21 4.39 -21.99 -2.44
N THR A 22 5.57 -22.56 -2.74
CA THR A 22 6.33 -23.38 -1.80
C THR A 22 7.15 -22.51 -0.86
N LEU A 23 7.28 -22.92 0.41
CA LEU A 23 8.10 -22.22 1.40
C LEU A 23 9.60 -22.49 1.19
N PRO A 24 10.49 -21.51 1.46
CA PRO A 24 10.21 -20.18 2.01
C PRO A 24 9.63 -19.22 0.95
N ALA A 25 8.61 -18.45 1.34
CA ALA A 25 7.95 -17.49 0.46
C ALA A 25 7.78 -16.14 1.17
N VAL A 26 7.85 -15.04 0.40
CA VAL A 26 7.56 -13.69 0.86
C VAL A 26 6.15 -13.32 0.41
N VAL A 27 5.33 -12.87 1.36
CA VAL A 27 3.94 -12.48 1.10
C VAL A 27 3.73 -11.05 1.57
N SER A 28 3.41 -10.16 0.64
CA SER A 28 2.91 -8.81 0.95
C SER A 28 1.40 -8.86 1.14
N VAL A 29 0.89 -8.11 2.12
CA VAL A 29 -0.53 -8.08 2.45
C VAL A 29 -1.05 -6.64 2.37
N THR A 30 -2.30 -6.46 1.98
CA THR A 30 -2.98 -5.16 1.98
C THR A 30 -3.82 -5.00 3.25
N GLU A 31 -4.34 -3.80 3.54
CA GLU A 31 -5.22 -3.58 4.70
C GLU A 31 -6.50 -4.45 4.69
N LYS A 32 -6.90 -4.96 3.53
CA LYS A 32 -8.11 -5.78 3.37
C LYS A 32 -7.94 -7.22 3.85
N ILE A 33 -6.71 -7.65 4.18
CA ILE A 33 -6.46 -9.06 4.51
C ILE A 33 -7.26 -9.54 5.74
N ASN A 34 -7.43 -8.68 6.74
CA ASN A 34 -8.25 -8.93 7.92
C ASN A 34 -8.50 -7.65 8.73
N GLU A 35 -9.41 -7.74 9.69
CA GLU A 35 -9.55 -6.74 10.75
C GLU A 35 -8.56 -7.03 11.90
N PRO A 36 -7.65 -6.09 12.25
CA PRO A 36 -6.75 -6.29 13.37
C PRO A 36 -7.53 -6.47 14.68
N ARG A 37 -7.29 -7.60 15.35
CA ARG A 37 -7.90 -7.87 16.66
C ARG A 37 -7.50 -6.83 17.69
N PHE A 38 -8.44 -6.46 18.57
CA PHE A 38 -8.10 -5.66 19.74
C PHE A 38 -7.18 -6.43 20.69
N PRO A 39 -6.07 -5.81 21.15
CA PRO A 39 -5.17 -6.48 22.08
C PRO A 39 -5.84 -6.62 23.45
N SER A 40 -5.67 -7.78 24.09
CA SER A 40 -6.12 -7.97 25.48
C SER A 40 -5.20 -7.22 26.44
N PHE A 41 -5.70 -6.83 27.61
CA PHE A 41 -4.89 -6.17 28.64
C PHE A 41 -3.62 -6.98 29.00
N LYS A 42 -3.76 -8.31 29.14
CA LYS A 42 -2.63 -9.23 29.34
C LYS A 42 -1.64 -9.19 28.18
N GLY A 43 -2.13 -9.11 26.93
CA GLY A 43 -1.31 -8.99 25.73
C GLY A 43 -0.51 -7.68 25.70
N ILE A 44 -1.13 -6.56 26.06
CA ILE A 44 -0.45 -5.25 26.16
C ILE A 44 0.67 -5.31 27.21
N MET A 45 0.39 -5.86 28.40
CA MET A 45 1.39 -5.99 29.46
C MET A 45 2.55 -6.91 29.08
N ALA A 46 2.26 -8.01 28.39
CA ALA A 46 3.29 -8.93 27.90
C ALA A 46 4.16 -8.29 26.80
N ALA A 47 3.55 -7.57 25.86
CA ALA A 47 4.27 -6.85 24.80
C ALA A 47 5.17 -5.77 25.39
N LYS A 48 4.69 -5.00 26.39
CA LYS A 48 5.50 -3.99 27.08
C LYS A 48 6.73 -4.56 27.79
N LYS A 49 6.62 -5.78 28.32
CA LYS A 49 7.73 -6.46 29.03
C LYS A 49 8.73 -7.12 28.08
N LYS A 50 8.33 -7.43 26.85
CA LYS A 50 9.20 -8.09 25.87
C LYS A 50 10.32 -7.14 25.45
N GLU A 51 11.56 -7.61 25.57
CA GLU A 51 12.71 -6.83 25.13
C GLU A 51 12.68 -6.66 23.60
N VAL A 52 12.92 -5.43 23.16
CA VAL A 52 13.07 -5.10 21.75
C VAL A 52 14.57 -5.16 21.43
N THR A 53 14.99 -6.19 20.72
CA THR A 53 16.37 -6.32 20.25
C THR A 53 16.65 -5.26 19.20
N VAL A 54 17.56 -4.35 19.50
CA VAL A 54 18.07 -3.37 18.54
C VAL A 54 19.32 -3.98 17.92
N LEU A 55 19.31 -4.16 16.60
CA LEU A 55 20.44 -4.68 15.84
C LEU A 55 21.16 -3.54 15.11
N THR A 56 22.47 -3.56 15.15
CA THR A 56 23.37 -2.71 14.36
C THR A 56 23.68 -3.35 13.02
N LEU A 57 24.15 -2.56 12.04
CA LEU A 57 24.56 -3.07 10.73
C LEU A 57 25.68 -4.12 10.85
N ALA A 58 26.63 -3.91 11.77
CA ALA A 58 27.72 -4.84 12.03
C ALA A 58 27.24 -6.20 12.53
N GLU A 59 26.17 -6.24 13.34
CA GLU A 59 25.60 -7.50 13.87
C GLU A 59 24.85 -8.31 12.80
N ILE A 60 24.40 -7.67 11.73
CA ILE A 60 23.71 -8.33 10.61
C ILE A 60 24.61 -8.51 9.38
N GLY A 61 25.89 -8.10 9.45
CA GLY A 61 26.86 -8.25 8.38
C GLY A 61 26.55 -7.41 7.14
N VAL A 62 25.96 -6.23 7.32
CA VAL A 62 25.65 -5.28 6.24
C VAL A 62 26.66 -4.14 6.28
N GLU A 63 27.29 -3.83 5.16
CA GLU A 63 28.24 -2.72 5.10
C GLU A 63 27.50 -1.37 4.98
N PRO A 64 28.01 -0.28 5.61
CA PRO A 64 27.32 1.01 5.61
C PRO A 64 27.12 1.63 4.22
N ASP A 65 27.93 1.25 3.24
CA ASP A 65 27.85 1.71 1.85
C ASP A 65 26.84 0.92 1.00
N GLU A 66 26.29 -0.18 1.50
CA GLU A 66 25.24 -0.96 0.82
C GLU A 66 23.82 -0.44 1.09
N VAL A 67 23.66 0.49 2.05
CA VAL A 67 22.34 0.94 2.52
C VAL A 67 22.25 2.46 2.68
N GLY A 68 21.04 2.95 2.92
CA GLY A 68 20.78 4.37 3.17
C GLY A 68 20.85 5.23 1.91
N LEU A 69 21.04 6.54 2.11
CA LEU A 69 21.05 7.51 1.01
C LEU A 69 22.23 7.33 0.05
N ALA A 70 23.35 6.80 0.54
CA ALA A 70 24.57 6.60 -0.26
C ALA A 70 24.37 5.55 -1.37
N ASN A 71 23.50 4.56 -1.14
CA ASN A 71 23.20 3.48 -2.10
C ASN A 71 21.76 3.54 -2.64
N ALA A 72 21.06 4.66 -2.47
CA ALA A 72 19.70 4.79 -2.95
C ALA A 72 19.67 4.91 -4.48
N GLY A 73 18.97 4.01 -5.17
CA GLY A 73 18.79 4.08 -6.63
C GLY A 73 17.90 5.23 -7.13
N SER A 74 17.27 5.97 -6.22
CA SER A 74 16.48 7.17 -6.54
C SER A 74 16.64 8.24 -5.47
N SER A 75 16.48 9.51 -5.86
CA SER A 75 16.58 10.68 -4.98
C SER A 75 15.36 11.58 -5.12
N VAL A 76 14.86 12.11 -4.01
CA VAL A 76 13.75 13.07 -4.01
C VAL A 76 14.29 14.46 -4.39
N LEU A 77 13.86 14.99 -5.54
CA LEU A 77 14.29 16.31 -6.02
C LEU A 77 13.46 17.46 -5.41
N SER A 78 12.16 17.24 -5.23
CA SER A 78 11.24 18.23 -4.67
C SER A 78 9.97 17.54 -4.17
N SER A 79 9.30 18.15 -3.19
CA SER A 79 7.99 17.73 -2.72
C SER A 79 7.12 18.97 -2.52
N THR A 80 5.94 19.00 -3.14
CA THR A 80 4.97 20.08 -3.02
C THR A 80 3.60 19.53 -2.67
N PRO A 81 2.87 20.12 -1.71
CA PRO A 81 1.51 19.67 -1.37
C PRO A 81 0.56 19.74 -2.56
N LYS A 82 -0.45 18.87 -2.57
CA LYS A 82 -1.53 18.90 -3.56
C LYS A 82 -2.25 20.27 -3.48
N PRO A 83 -2.47 20.97 -4.60
CA PRO A 83 -3.26 22.19 -4.62
C PRO A 83 -4.67 22.00 -4.03
N PRO A 84 -5.24 23.02 -3.38
CA PRO A 84 -6.60 22.96 -2.86
C PRO A 84 -7.62 22.72 -3.99
N LYS A 85 -8.70 22.00 -3.69
CA LYS A 85 -9.77 21.75 -4.66
C LYS A 85 -10.45 23.06 -5.05
N THR A 86 -10.59 23.34 -6.34
CA THR A 86 -11.42 24.42 -6.86
C THR A 86 -12.89 23.96 -6.94
N ALA A 87 -13.83 24.92 -7.02
CA ALA A 87 -15.23 24.60 -7.28
C ALA A 87 -15.36 23.86 -8.62
N GLY A 88 -16.18 22.81 -8.65
CA GLY A 88 -16.50 22.09 -9.89
C GLY A 88 -17.35 22.93 -10.84
N GLU A 89 -17.35 22.53 -12.11
CA GLU A 89 -18.20 23.15 -13.13
C GLU A 89 -19.67 22.76 -12.91
N LYS A 90 -20.55 23.75 -12.82
CA LYS A 90 -21.99 23.52 -12.73
C LYS A 90 -22.57 23.55 -14.14
N VAL A 91 -22.99 22.40 -14.63
CA VAL A 91 -23.73 22.27 -15.88
C VAL A 91 -25.23 22.39 -15.57
N THR A 92 -25.88 23.42 -16.13
CA THR A 92 -27.34 23.55 -16.10
C THR A 92 -27.93 22.71 -17.23
N ASP A 93 -28.88 21.83 -16.92
CA ASP A 93 -29.49 20.98 -17.93
C ASP A 93 -30.66 21.69 -18.63
N GLU A 94 -30.49 21.97 -19.92
CA GLU A 94 -31.52 22.49 -20.82
C GLU A 94 -31.94 21.45 -21.89
N GLY A 95 -31.61 20.16 -21.68
CA GLY A 95 -31.86 19.05 -22.61
C GLY A 95 -30.59 18.41 -23.19
N GLU A 96 -29.43 19.03 -23.00
CA GLU A 96 -28.11 18.53 -23.44
C GLU A 96 -27.13 18.27 -22.28
N GLY A 97 -27.56 18.34 -21.02
CA GLY A 97 -26.68 18.20 -19.86
C GLY A 97 -25.88 16.89 -19.84
N GLY A 98 -26.48 15.79 -20.35
CA GLY A 98 -25.80 14.50 -20.48
C GLY A 98 -24.59 14.53 -21.42
N ASN A 99 -24.69 15.24 -22.55
CA ASN A 99 -23.57 15.39 -23.50
C ASN A 99 -22.44 16.22 -22.91
N GLN A 100 -22.78 17.28 -22.18
CA GLN A 100 -21.79 18.17 -21.55
C GLN A 100 -21.01 17.46 -20.43
N ILE A 101 -21.70 16.62 -19.64
CA ILE A 101 -21.04 15.78 -18.62
C ILE A 101 -20.14 14.72 -19.27
N ALA A 102 -20.60 14.05 -20.32
CA ALA A 102 -19.80 13.05 -21.03
C ALA A 102 -18.52 13.68 -21.62
N GLN A 103 -18.62 14.86 -22.24
CA GLN A 103 -17.47 15.61 -22.75
C GLN A 103 -16.49 16.00 -21.64
N TYR A 104 -16.99 16.43 -20.48
CA TYR A 104 -16.16 16.73 -19.32
C TYR A 104 -15.39 15.49 -18.83
N LEU A 105 -16.06 14.34 -18.72
CA LEU A 105 -15.44 13.09 -18.25
C LEU A 105 -14.35 12.58 -19.23
N VAL A 106 -14.59 12.67 -20.53
CA VAL A 106 -13.58 12.38 -21.57
C VAL A 106 -12.39 13.34 -21.45
N GLY A 107 -12.65 14.64 -21.27
CA GLY A 107 -11.62 15.65 -21.08
C GLY A 107 -10.73 15.41 -19.86
N GLN A 108 -11.31 14.84 -18.79
CA GLN A 108 -10.59 14.45 -17.57
C GLN A 108 -9.99 13.04 -17.62
N LYS A 109 -10.16 12.30 -18.73
CA LYS A 109 -9.73 10.89 -18.89
C LYS A 109 -10.29 9.96 -17.81
N ILE A 110 -11.51 10.25 -17.36
CA ILE A 110 -12.23 9.41 -16.40
C ILE A 110 -13.00 8.31 -17.13
N ILE A 111 -13.42 8.60 -18.37
CA ILE A 111 -14.01 7.66 -19.34
C ILE A 111 -13.33 7.80 -20.70
#